data_AF-A0A7S3LXP6-F1
#
_entry.id   AF-A0A7S3LXP6-F1
#
_cell.length_a   1.000
_cell.length_b   1.000
_cell.length_c   1.000
_cell.angle_alpha   90.00
_cell.angle_beta   90.00
_cell.angle_gamma   90.00
#
_symmetry.space_group_name_H-M   'P 1'
#
loop_
_entity.id
_entity.type
_entity.pdbx_description
1 polymer ?
#
loop_
_entity_poly.entity_id
_entity_poly.type
_entity_poly.pdbx_seq_one_letter_code
_entity_poly.pdbx_strand_id
1 'polypeptide(L)'
;TPDKMFEEVRAQQVTKIFNNKVRMYIIVSALFPDGSMNAKSVAAKKAFLKKFIDNGSMSFADWIWGVQAYLDKQSGAVKAYPMSLKALYDEDLAQEKEILAYYKKDQEGPGFEAAKKAGAPFVKWLETTEDSDEDKSDDDSGSGSDSD
;
A
#
# COMPACT_ATOMS: atom_id res chain seq x y z
N THR A 1 19.36 7.85 -10.02
CA THR A 1 18.78 6.51 -10.22
C THR A 1 18.27 5.99 -8.89
N PRO A 2 17.41 4.95 -8.85
CA PRO A 2 16.97 4.34 -7.60
C PRO A 2 18.14 3.91 -6.70
N ASP A 3 19.18 3.28 -7.24
CA ASP A 3 20.34 2.82 -6.45
C ASP A 3 21.11 3.98 -5.80
N LYS A 4 21.47 5.02 -6.58
CA LYS A 4 22.19 6.18 -6.05
C LYS A 4 21.39 6.90 -4.95
N MET A 5 20.07 7.00 -5.12
CA MET A 5 19.20 7.59 -4.10
C MET A 5 19.14 6.71 -2.85
N PHE A 6 19.05 5.39 -3.02
CA PHE A 6 19.07 4.44 -1.93
C PHE A 6 20.38 4.51 -1.12
N GLU A 7 21.53 4.51 -1.80
CA GLU A 7 22.84 4.62 -1.18
C GLU A 7 22.99 5.90 -0.36
N GLU A 8 22.62 7.05 -0.93
CA GLU A 8 22.68 8.34 -0.23
C GLU A 8 21.78 8.34 1.01
N VAL A 9 20.51 7.95 0.85
CA VAL A 9 19.56 7.93 1.97
C VAL A 9 19.98 6.92 3.04
N ARG A 10 20.60 5.81 2.64
CA ARG A 10 21.14 4.82 3.58
C ARG A 10 22.33 5.38 4.36
N ALA A 11 23.22 6.13 3.73
CA ALA A 11 24.30 6.84 4.43
C ALA A 11 23.73 7.82 5.46
N GLN A 12 22.74 8.63 5.06
CA GLN A 12 22.05 9.54 5.98
C GLN A 12 21.34 8.81 7.11
N GLN A 13 20.74 7.64 6.84
CA GLN A 13 20.08 6.81 7.85
C GLN A 13 21.03 6.39 8.96
N VAL A 14 22.26 6.01 8.61
CA VAL A 14 23.31 5.63 9.56
C VAL A 14 23.78 6.86 10.34
N THR A 15 24.05 7.97 9.67
CA THR A 15 24.57 9.20 10.30
C THR A 15 23.56 9.90 11.20
N LYS A 16 22.28 9.92 10.81
CA LYS A 16 21.20 10.63 11.51
C LYS A 16 20.36 9.72 12.40
N ILE A 17 20.63 8.41 12.40
CA ILE A 17 20.04 7.41 13.29
C ILE A 17 18.51 7.40 13.22
N PHE A 18 17.97 7.13 12.03
CA PHE A 18 16.51 6.98 11.85
C PHE A 18 16.13 5.57 11.36
N ASN A 19 14.92 5.14 11.70
CA ASN A 19 14.42 3.80 11.37
C ASN A 19 13.86 3.72 9.93
N ASN A 20 13.47 2.53 9.51
CA ASN A 20 12.96 2.30 8.14
C ASN A 20 11.62 3.02 7.86
N LYS A 21 10.78 3.20 8.88
CA LYS A 21 9.51 3.96 8.75
C LYS A 21 9.78 5.42 8.38
N VAL A 22 10.69 6.06 9.12
CA VAL A 22 11.14 7.44 8.85
C VAL A 22 11.87 7.53 7.51
N ARG A 23 12.66 6.51 7.14
CA ARG A 23 13.26 6.43 5.80
C ARG A 23 12.21 6.49 4.70
N MET A 24 11.14 5.70 4.83
CA MET A 24 10.07 5.71 3.83
C MET A 24 9.36 7.07 3.78
N TYR A 25 9.09 7.69 4.93
CA TYR A 25 8.55 9.06 4.97
C TYR A 25 9.42 10.08 4.23
N ILE A 26 10.75 10.06 4.43
CA ILE A 26 11.69 10.95 3.74
C ILE A 26 11.62 10.73 2.23
N ILE A 27 11.61 9.47 1.78
CA ILE A 27 11.58 9.13 0.36
C ILE A 27 10.26 9.54 -0.30
N VAL A 28 9.13 9.23 0.32
CA VAL A 28 7.82 9.64 -0.19
C VAL A 28 7.75 11.17 -0.30
N SER A 29 8.23 11.89 0.73
CA SER A 29 8.29 13.35 0.72
C SER A 29 9.18 13.91 -0.40
N ALA A 30 10.30 13.26 -0.70
CA ALA A 30 11.21 13.67 -1.77
C ALA A 30 10.69 13.33 -3.18
N LEU A 31 9.99 12.20 -3.33
CA LEU A 31 9.43 11.75 -4.61
C LEU A 31 8.18 12.52 -5.00
N PHE A 32 7.42 12.99 -4.00
CA PHE A 32 6.14 13.66 -4.16
C PHE A 32 6.12 15.00 -3.40
N PRO A 33 6.89 16.01 -3.83
CA PRO A 33 6.85 17.32 -3.20
C PRO A 33 5.44 17.92 -3.28
N ASP A 34 5.09 18.77 -2.31
CA ASP A 34 3.87 19.57 -2.29
C ASP A 34 2.56 18.80 -2.45
N GLY A 35 2.50 17.57 -1.91
CA GLY A 35 1.28 16.77 -1.97
C GLY A 35 1.02 16.12 -3.34
N SER A 36 2.02 16.08 -4.23
CA SER A 36 1.87 15.62 -5.63
C SER A 36 1.69 14.10 -5.80
N MET A 37 1.46 13.35 -4.72
CA MET A 37 1.25 11.91 -4.76
C MET A 37 -0.16 11.56 -5.28
N ASN A 38 -0.24 11.10 -6.52
CA ASN A 38 -1.43 10.60 -7.19
C ASN A 38 -1.10 9.31 -7.97
N ALA A 39 -2.10 8.63 -8.54
CA ALA A 39 -1.90 7.39 -9.29
C ALA A 39 -0.81 7.49 -10.37
N LYS A 40 -0.82 8.57 -11.18
CA LYS A 40 0.16 8.78 -12.25
C LYS A 40 1.57 8.96 -11.70
N SER A 41 1.73 9.74 -10.63
CA SER A 41 3.04 9.96 -10.04
C SER A 41 3.57 8.69 -9.36
N VAL A 42 2.71 7.90 -8.71
CA VAL A 42 3.08 6.60 -8.12
C VAL A 42 3.64 5.67 -9.18
N ALA A 43 2.91 5.45 -10.27
CA ALA A 43 3.36 4.63 -11.40
C ALA A 43 4.70 5.13 -11.96
N ALA A 44 4.84 6.44 -12.16
CA ALA A 44 6.08 7.05 -12.67
C ALA A 44 7.28 6.92 -11.71
N LYS A 45 7.04 6.75 -10.40
CA LYS A 45 8.08 6.63 -9.37
C LYS A 45 8.25 5.20 -8.84
N LYS A 46 7.57 4.21 -9.40
CA LYS A 46 7.54 2.82 -8.90
C LYS A 46 8.92 2.21 -8.69
N ALA A 47 9.87 2.45 -9.60
CA ALA A 47 11.22 1.88 -9.48
C ALA A 47 11.96 2.41 -8.22
N PHE A 48 11.69 3.64 -7.81
CA PHE A 48 12.23 4.19 -6.57
C PHE A 48 11.52 3.59 -5.36
N LEU A 49 10.19 3.60 -5.34
CA LEU A 49 9.41 3.01 -4.24
C LEU A 49 9.79 1.54 -4.02
N LYS A 50 9.81 0.74 -5.08
CA LYS A 50 10.20 -0.68 -5.04
C LYS A 50 11.58 -0.87 -4.45
N LYS A 51 12.58 -0.08 -4.87
CA LYS A 51 13.94 -0.17 -4.33
C LYS A 51 13.96 0.00 -2.80
N PHE A 52 13.18 0.93 -2.25
CA PHE A 52 13.16 1.16 -0.80
C PHE A 52 12.31 0.16 -0.02
N ILE A 53 11.26 -0.39 -0.63
CA ILE A 53 10.40 -1.44 -0.06
C ILE A 53 11.20 -2.76 0.03
N ASP A 54 11.77 -3.20 -1.10
CA ASP A 54 12.55 -4.43 -1.19
C ASP A 54 13.80 -4.36 -0.31
N ASN A 55 14.51 -3.22 -0.35
CA ASN A 55 15.80 -3.09 0.31
C ASN A 55 15.66 -2.80 1.81
N GLY A 56 15.42 -3.87 2.55
CA GLY A 56 15.21 -3.89 3.98
C GLY A 56 14.10 -4.85 4.40
N SER A 57 13.52 -5.60 3.46
CA SER A 57 12.38 -6.49 3.66
C SER A 57 11.30 -5.82 4.51
N MET A 58 10.97 -4.58 4.15
CA MET A 58 10.01 -3.80 4.92
C MET A 58 8.65 -4.45 4.81
N SER A 59 8.04 -4.74 5.96
CA SER A 59 6.65 -5.17 5.98
C SER A 59 5.75 -4.08 5.39
N PHE A 60 4.59 -4.46 4.83
CA PHE A 60 3.58 -3.50 4.40
C PHE A 60 3.29 -2.45 5.47
N ALA A 61 3.09 -2.89 6.72
CA ALA A 61 2.81 -2.03 7.85
C ALA A 61 3.90 -0.97 8.11
N ASP A 62 5.18 -1.31 7.90
CA ASP A 62 6.28 -0.38 8.11
C ASP A 62 6.39 0.68 7.02
N TRP A 63 6.26 0.29 5.75
CA TRP A 63 6.41 1.25 4.66
C TRP A 63 5.14 2.08 4.45
N ILE A 64 3.96 1.49 4.63
CA ILE A 64 2.69 2.23 4.53
C ILE A 64 2.58 3.29 5.63
N TRP A 65 3.17 3.06 6.81
CA TRP A 65 3.29 4.07 7.85
C TRP A 65 4.02 5.32 7.35
N GLY A 66 5.10 5.15 6.59
CA GLY A 66 5.86 6.28 6.02
C GLY A 66 5.04 7.08 5.00
N VAL A 67 4.22 6.40 4.22
CA VAL A 67 3.25 7.04 3.31
C VAL A 67 2.21 7.82 4.10
N GLN A 68 1.63 7.25 5.15
CA GLN A 68 0.61 7.90 5.98
C GLN A 68 1.16 9.12 6.73
N ALA A 69 2.39 9.03 7.25
CA ALA A 69 3.09 10.16 7.84
C ALA A 69 3.22 11.33 6.85
N TYR A 70 3.41 11.04 5.56
CA TYR A 70 3.42 12.04 4.50
C TYR A 70 2.01 12.60 4.24
N LEU A 71 0.97 11.77 4.21
CA LEU A 71 -0.41 12.21 4.06
C LEU A 71 -0.85 13.16 5.19
N ASP A 72 -0.42 12.90 6.43
CA ASP A 72 -0.67 13.77 7.59
C ASP A 72 -0.22 15.22 7.36
N LYS A 73 0.86 15.41 6.59
CA LYS A 73 1.42 16.73 6.28
C LYS A 73 0.93 17.32 4.97
N GLN A 74 0.29 16.53 4.11
CA GLN A 74 -0.04 16.90 2.74
C GLN A 74 -1.51 16.62 2.43
N SER A 75 -2.38 17.59 2.76
CA SER A 75 -3.83 17.47 2.55
C SER A 75 -4.23 17.22 1.09
N GLY A 76 -3.44 17.70 0.12
CA GLY A 76 -3.61 17.41 -1.31
C GLY A 76 -3.47 15.92 -1.63
N ALA A 77 -2.50 15.24 -1.01
CA ALA A 77 -2.25 13.82 -1.20
C ALA A 77 -3.34 12.94 -0.57
N VAL A 78 -3.94 13.37 0.55
CA VAL A 78 -5.07 12.66 1.18
C VAL A 78 -6.23 12.49 0.21
N LYS A 79 -6.58 13.53 -0.55
CA LYS A 79 -7.68 13.48 -1.53
C LYS A 79 -7.41 12.50 -2.68
N ALA A 80 -6.16 12.40 -3.12
CA ALA A 80 -5.74 11.49 -4.17
C ALA A 80 -5.50 10.06 -3.66
N TYR A 81 -5.46 9.86 -2.34
CA TYR A 81 -5.02 8.62 -1.72
C TYR A 81 -5.74 7.35 -2.18
N PRO A 82 -7.07 7.27 -2.36
CA PRO A 82 -7.70 6.03 -2.82
C PRO A 82 -7.15 5.57 -4.18
N MET A 83 -6.93 6.51 -5.12
CA MET A 83 -6.34 6.17 -6.43
C MET A 83 -4.83 5.92 -6.34
N SER A 84 -4.12 6.60 -5.43
CA SER A 84 -2.71 6.31 -5.17
C SER A 84 -2.50 4.93 -4.55
N LEU A 85 -3.38 4.50 -3.64
CA LEU A 85 -3.35 3.18 -3.02
C LEU A 85 -3.67 2.09 -4.04
N LYS A 86 -4.64 2.34 -4.93
CA LYS A 86 -4.87 1.48 -6.10
C LYS A 86 -3.63 1.38 -6.98
N ALA A 87 -2.95 2.49 -7.27
CA ALA A 87 -1.73 2.46 -8.07
C ALA A 87 -0.57 1.71 -7.38
N LEU A 88 -0.48 1.74 -6.04
CA LEU A 88 0.49 0.91 -5.30
C LEU A 88 0.18 -0.58 -5.48
N TYR A 89 -1.10 -0.96 -5.50
CA TYR A 89 -1.54 -2.32 -5.79
C TYR A 89 -1.29 -2.72 -7.26
N ASP A 90 -1.77 -1.93 -8.22
CA ASP A 90 -1.64 -2.19 -9.67
C ASP A 90 -0.18 -2.29 -10.15
N GLU A 91 0.76 -1.65 -9.43
CA GLU A 91 2.19 -1.67 -9.75
C GLU A 91 2.98 -2.71 -8.93
N ASP A 92 2.28 -3.68 -8.32
CA ASP A 92 2.84 -4.78 -7.52
C ASP A 92 3.70 -4.31 -6.32
N LEU A 93 3.44 -3.11 -5.80
CA LEU A 93 4.13 -2.57 -4.62
C LEU A 93 3.43 -2.96 -3.31
N ALA A 94 2.14 -3.26 -3.37
CA ALA A 94 1.32 -3.67 -2.24
C ALA A 94 0.42 -4.84 -2.64
N GLN A 95 0.36 -5.87 -1.81
CA GLN A 95 -0.50 -7.03 -2.07
C GLN A 95 -1.87 -6.84 -1.42
N GLU A 96 -2.92 -7.35 -2.07
CA GLU A 96 -4.30 -7.27 -1.59
C GLU A 96 -4.45 -7.75 -0.13
N LYS A 97 -3.95 -8.95 0.15
CA LYS A 97 -3.96 -9.54 1.50
C LYS A 97 -3.33 -8.62 2.55
N GLU A 98 -2.25 -7.94 2.21
CA GLU A 98 -1.56 -7.04 3.13
C GLU A 98 -2.37 -5.76 3.38
N ILE A 99 -2.96 -5.19 2.32
CA ILE A 99 -3.81 -4.01 2.40
C ILE A 99 -5.04 -4.31 3.27
N LEU A 100 -5.75 -5.39 2.96
CA LEU A 100 -6.95 -5.81 3.71
C LEU A 100 -6.60 -6.11 5.17
N ALA A 101 -5.55 -6.88 5.43
CA ALA A 101 -5.14 -7.22 6.81
C ALA A 101 -4.75 -5.97 7.63
N TYR A 102 -4.11 -4.99 6.99
CA TYR A 102 -3.69 -3.76 7.65
C TYR A 102 -4.87 -2.85 8.00
N TYR A 103 -5.80 -2.63 7.06
CA TYR A 103 -6.93 -1.71 7.23
C TYR A 103 -8.11 -2.29 8.05
N LYS A 104 -8.16 -3.61 8.26
CA LYS A 104 -9.11 -4.27 9.18
C LYS A 104 -8.89 -3.90 10.66
N LYS A 105 -7.73 -3.35 11.02
CA LYS A 105 -7.38 -2.99 12.39
C LYS A 105 -7.09 -1.49 12.48
N ASP A 106 -7.29 -0.93 13.67
CA ASP A 106 -6.76 0.39 13.97
C ASP A 106 -5.25 0.33 14.16
N GLN A 107 -4.57 1.36 13.68
CA GLN A 107 -3.12 1.45 13.70
C GLN A 107 -2.71 2.74 14.38
N GLU A 108 -1.63 2.69 15.14
CA GLU A 108 -1.02 3.87 15.72
C GLU A 108 -0.08 4.53 14.70
N GLY A 109 -0.21 5.84 14.53
CA GLY A 109 0.71 6.61 13.72
C GLY A 109 0.11 7.88 13.13
N PRO A 110 0.96 8.78 12.63
CA PRO A 110 0.52 9.99 11.94
C PRO A 110 -0.26 9.63 10.68
N GLY A 111 -1.39 10.30 10.46
CA GLY A 111 -2.16 10.19 9.22
C GLY A 111 -2.94 8.89 9.01
N PHE A 112 -2.91 7.92 9.93
CA PHE A 112 -3.65 6.65 9.77
C PHE A 112 -5.15 6.89 9.59
N GLU A 113 -5.80 7.66 10.47
CA GLU A 113 -7.24 7.94 10.38
C GLU A 113 -7.63 8.61 9.05
N ALA A 114 -6.82 9.57 8.60
CA ALA A 114 -7.03 10.24 7.31
C ALA A 114 -6.87 9.26 6.14
N ALA A 115 -5.85 8.40 6.18
CA ALA A 115 -5.58 7.39 5.17
C ALA A 115 -6.67 6.30 5.14
N LYS A 116 -7.10 5.81 6.30
CA LYS A 116 -8.19 4.83 6.46
C LYS A 116 -9.49 5.37 5.88
N LYS A 117 -9.85 6.60 6.24
CA LYS A 117 -11.05 7.27 5.71
C LYS A 117 -10.97 7.50 4.21
N ALA A 118 -9.85 8.02 3.70
CA ALA A 118 -9.71 8.33 2.29
C ALA A 118 -9.60 7.06 1.41
N GLY A 119 -8.91 6.03 1.91
CA GLY A 119 -8.70 4.76 1.21
C GLY A 119 -9.89 3.79 1.27
N ALA A 120 -10.86 4.02 2.15
CA ALA A 120 -12.02 3.12 2.33
C ALA A 120 -12.73 2.70 1.02
N PRO A 121 -12.94 3.56 0.01
CA PRO A 121 -13.54 3.13 -1.26
C PRO A 121 -12.73 2.06 -1.99
N PHE A 122 -11.40 2.15 -1.96
CA PHE A 122 -10.53 1.16 -2.61
C PHE A 122 -10.43 -0.13 -1.80
N VAL A 123 -10.33 -0.03 -0.46
CA VAL A 123 -10.35 -1.22 0.41
C VAL A 123 -11.65 -2.01 0.22
N LYS A 124 -12.79 -1.31 0.17
CA LYS A 124 -14.09 -1.95 -0.11
C LYS A 124 -14.14 -2.61 -1.48
N TRP A 125 -13.54 -2.00 -2.50
CA TRP A 125 -13.45 -2.60 -3.84
C TRP A 125 -12.66 -3.91 -3.83
N LEU A 126 -11.53 -3.96 -3.12
CA LEU A 126 -10.75 -5.20 -2.93
C LEU A 126 -11.60 -6.29 -2.29
N GLU A 127 -12.31 -5.98 -1.19
CA GLU A 127 -13.19 -6.94 -0.49
C GLU A 127 -14.25 -7.56 -1.42
N THR A 128 -14.88 -6.76 -2.29
CA THR A 128 -15.91 -7.25 -3.22
C THR A 128 -15.37 -8.08 -4.38
N THR A 129 -14.07 -7.98 -4.67
CA THR A 129 -13.45 -8.70 -5.78
C THR A 129 -13.11 -10.13 -5.34
N GLU A 130 -12.70 -10.33 -4.09
CA GLU A 130 -12.48 -11.66 -3.49
C GLU A 130 -13.78 -12.49 -3.40
N ASP A 131 -14.89 -11.88 -2.94
CA ASP A 131 -16.19 -12.57 -2.77
C ASP A 131 -16.80 -13.08 -4.11
N SER A 132 -16.37 -12.56 -5.25
CA SER A 132 -16.93 -12.94 -6.57
C SER A 132 -16.30 -14.20 -7.17
N ASP A 133 -15.19 -14.68 -6.61
CA ASP A 133 -14.42 -15.83 -7.15
C ASP A 133 -14.67 -17.15 -6.39
N GLU A 134 -15.43 -17.16 -5.28
CA GLU A 134 -15.70 -18.37 -4.46
C GLU A 134 -16.98 -19.16 -4.82
N ASP A 135 -17.81 -18.72 -5.78
CA ASP A 135 -19.13 -19.31 -6.07
C ASP A 135 -19.20 -20.18 -7.35
N LYS A 136 -18.41 -21.26 -7.46
CA LYS A 136 -18.69 -22.39 -8.38
C LYS A 136 -18.15 -23.73 -7.87
N SER A 137 -18.92 -24.41 -7.02
CA SER A 137 -18.78 -25.85 -6.77
C SER A 137 -20.13 -26.46 -6.39
N ASP A 138 -21.11 -26.37 -7.30
CA ASP A 138 -22.28 -27.26 -7.28
C ASP A 138 -21.91 -28.55 -8.00
N ASP A 139 -21.40 -29.53 -7.24
CA ASP A 139 -21.31 -30.93 -7.68
C ASP A 139 -22.67 -31.61 -7.41
N ASP A 140 -23.52 -31.56 -8.44
CA ASP A 140 -24.80 -32.24 -8.57
C ASP A 140 -24.62 -33.76 -8.46
N SER A 141 -24.59 -34.27 -7.23
CA SER A 141 -24.69 -35.70 -6.95
C SER A 141 -26.16 -36.14 -7.02
N GLY A 142 -26.66 -36.26 -8.25
CA GLY A 142 -27.98 -36.82 -8.55
C GLY A 142 -28.13 -38.24 -7.99
N SER A 143 -29.03 -38.39 -7.02
CA SER A 143 -29.47 -39.66 -6.44
C SER A 143 -30.30 -40.45 -7.46
N GLY A 144 -29.68 -41.43 -8.11
CA GLY A 144 -30.38 -42.48 -8.85
C GLY A 144 -30.79 -43.62 -7.93
N SER A 145 -31.99 -43.53 -7.34
CA SER A 145 -32.69 -44.68 -6.78
C SER A 145 -33.48 -45.36 -7.89
N ASP A 146 -33.15 -46.62 -8.20
CA ASP A 146 -34.10 -47.53 -8.86
C ASP A 146 -34.22 -48.79 -8.02
N SER A 147 -35.45 -49.05 -7.59
CA SER A 147 -35.93 -50.27 -6.94
C SER A 147 -36.70 -51.08 -7.98
N ASP A 148 -36.29 -52.32 -8.24
CA ASP A 148 -37.12 -53.54 -8.31
C ASP A 148 -36.26 -54.74 -8.77
#